data_AF-A0A8T5SFY5-F1
#
_entry.id   AF-A0A8T5SFY5-F1
#
_cell.length_a   1.000
_cell.length_b   1.000
_cell.length_c   1.000
_cell.angle_alpha   90.00
_cell.angle_beta   90.00
_cell.angle_gamma   90.00
#
_symmetry.space_group_name_H-M   'P 1'
#
loop_
_entity.id
_entity.type
_entity.pdbx_description
1 polymer ?
#
loop_
_entity_poly.entity_id
_entity_poly.type
_entity_poly.pdbx_seq_one_letter_code
_entity_poly.pdbx_strand_id
1 'polypeptide(L)'
;MINKFSEEIQKEIEGILNKIQVWNALFNIKLEFYYDGWAVFLKEKNLYPRCIVIFKSNESEQYSIKSYNVYLQNYKKEKYQEIYSIENINNQDDVLKELRDIIYGKDLGNQALKIYNDAFTE
;
A
#
# COMPACT_ATOMS: atom_id res chain seq x y z
N MET A 1 17.81 1.54 -18.41
CA MET A 1 17.23 2.28 -17.27
C MET A 1 15.94 2.89 -17.77
N ILE A 2 14.80 2.38 -17.33
CA ILE A 2 13.50 2.92 -17.75
C ILE A 2 13.39 4.35 -17.20
N ASN A 3 13.02 5.30 -18.06
CA ASN A 3 12.89 6.68 -17.67
C ASN A 3 11.66 6.81 -16.74
N LYS A 4 11.85 7.22 -15.48
CA LYS A 4 10.78 7.48 -14.51
C LYS A 4 9.76 8.52 -14.96
N PHE A 5 10.09 9.28 -16.01
CA PHE A 5 9.22 10.23 -16.69
C PHE A 5 8.79 9.76 -18.09
N SER A 6 8.89 8.46 -18.38
CA SER A 6 8.31 7.90 -19.61
C SER A 6 6.79 8.08 -19.60
N GLU A 7 6.23 8.33 -20.79
CA GLU A 7 4.78 8.50 -20.94
C GLU A 7 4.00 7.26 -20.49
N GLU A 8 4.58 6.08 -20.64
CA GLU A 8 3.98 4.80 -20.24
C GLU A 8 3.81 4.72 -18.72
N ILE A 9 4.88 5.00 -17.95
CA ILE A 9 4.83 5.04 -16.49
C ILE A 9 3.87 6.13 -16.01
N GLN A 10 3.89 7.31 -16.65
CA GLN A 10 2.99 8.40 -16.27
C GLN A 10 1.52 8.03 -16.48
N LYS A 11 1.17 7.44 -17.63
CA LYS A 11 -0.20 6.97 -17.90
C LYS A 11 -0.67 5.93 -16.89
N GLU A 12 0.22 5.02 -16.51
CA GLU A 12 -0.09 3.98 -15.53
C GLU A 12 -0.34 4.57 -14.13
N ILE A 13 0.56 5.44 -13.67
CA ILE A 13 0.42 6.16 -12.40
C ILE A 13 -0.87 6.98 -12.40
N GLU A 14 -1.14 7.74 -13.45
CA GLU A 14 -2.37 8.51 -13.59
C GLU A 14 -3.61 7.62 -13.56
N GLY A 15 -3.55 6.46 -14.22
CA GLY A 15 -4.59 5.45 -14.20
C GLY A 15 -4.91 4.99 -12.78
N ILE A 16 -3.89 4.66 -11.99
CA ILE A 16 -4.05 4.26 -10.59
C ILE A 16 -4.57 5.42 -9.75
N LEU A 17 -3.93 6.58 -9.82
CA LEU A 17 -4.31 7.77 -9.05
C LEU A 17 -5.77 8.16 -9.29
N ASN A 18 -6.22 8.22 -10.54
CA ASN A 18 -7.61 8.54 -10.86
C ASN A 18 -8.60 7.51 -10.27
N LYS A 19 -8.24 6.23 -10.27
CA LYS A 19 -9.09 5.16 -9.71
C LYS A 19 -9.12 5.15 -8.20
N ILE A 20 -8.08 5.60 -7.52
CA ILE A 20 -8.03 5.59 -6.04
C ILE A 20 -8.55 6.90 -5.41
N GLN A 21 -8.72 7.97 -6.20
CA GLN A 21 -9.24 9.26 -5.72
C GLN A 21 -10.61 9.19 -5.03
N VAL A 22 -11.43 8.19 -5.37
CA VAL A 22 -12.70 7.89 -4.66
C VAL A 22 -12.49 7.71 -3.15
N TRP A 23 -11.32 7.27 -2.70
CA TRP A 23 -11.01 7.07 -1.30
C TRP A 23 -10.32 8.28 -0.63
N ASN A 24 -10.23 9.44 -1.30
CA ASN A 24 -9.64 10.66 -0.73
C ASN A 24 -10.35 11.15 0.54
N ALA A 25 -11.62 10.79 0.77
CA ALA A 25 -12.31 11.11 2.01
C ALA A 25 -11.71 10.35 3.22
N LEU A 26 -11.22 9.13 2.98
CA LEU A 26 -10.69 8.23 4.01
C LEU A 26 -9.17 8.33 4.15
N PHE A 27 -8.46 8.59 3.05
CA PHE A 27 -7.01 8.58 2.99
C PHE A 27 -6.43 9.92 2.50
N ASN A 28 -5.25 10.25 3.02
CA ASN A 28 -4.30 11.15 2.39
C ASN A 28 -3.48 10.34 1.39
N ILE A 29 -3.55 10.72 0.11
CA ILE A 29 -2.86 10.02 -0.98
C ILE A 29 -1.64 10.83 -1.39
N LYS A 30 -0.46 10.19 -1.44
CA LYS A 30 0.80 10.82 -1.84
C LYS A 30 1.56 9.93 -2.80
N LEU A 31 2.03 10.48 -3.92
CA LEU A 31 2.95 9.84 -4.85
C LEU A 31 4.39 10.25 -4.52
N GLU A 32 5.30 9.29 -4.48
CA GLU A 32 6.75 9.54 -4.41
C GLU A 32 7.49 8.75 -5.48
N PHE A 33 8.57 9.34 -5.99
CA PHE A 33 9.45 8.72 -6.97
C PHE A 33 10.78 8.35 -6.34
N TYR A 34 11.20 7.12 -6.56
CA TYR A 34 12.49 6.59 -6.12
C TYR A 34 13.36 6.31 -7.34
N TYR A 35 14.62 5.93 -7.09
CA TYR A 35 15.53 5.55 -8.17
C TYR A 35 15.13 4.22 -8.82
N ASP A 36 14.67 3.28 -7.99
CA ASP A 36 14.31 1.91 -8.32
C ASP A 36 12.82 1.75 -8.69
N GLY A 37 12.02 2.81 -8.59
CA GLY A 37 10.58 2.71 -8.84
C GLY A 37 9.79 3.93 -8.41
N TRP A 38 8.49 3.75 -8.20
CA TRP A 38 7.60 4.75 -7.64
C TRP A 38 6.67 4.11 -6.61
N ALA A 39 6.17 4.93 -5.68
CA ALA A 39 5.24 4.49 -4.65
C ALA A 39 4.06 5.43 -4.50
N VAL A 40 2.89 4.85 -4.30
CA VAL A 40 1.68 5.56 -3.87
C VAL A 40 1.38 5.17 -2.44
N PHE A 41 1.37 6.17 -1.56
CA PHE A 41 1.04 6.05 -0.15
C PHE A 41 -0.41 6.46 0.07
N LEU A 42 -1.18 5.62 0.76
CA LEU A 42 -2.52 5.91 1.25
C LEU A 42 -2.48 5.84 2.78
N LYS A 43 -2.46 7.01 3.44
CA LYS A 43 -2.46 7.11 4.91
C LYS A 43 -3.84 7.51 5.41
N GLU A 44 -4.46 6.69 6.26
CA GLU A 44 -5.80 6.99 6.80
C GLU A 44 -5.82 8.33 7.54
N LYS A 45 -6.96 9.03 7.45
CA LYS A 45 -7.24 10.29 8.13
C LYS A 45 -7.85 10.06 9.51
N ASN A 46 -7.20 9.25 10.35
CA ASN A 46 -7.65 8.94 11.71
C ASN A 46 -6.50 9.07 12.74
N LEU A 47 -6.79 8.80 14.02
CA LEU A 47 -5.82 8.96 15.12
C LEU A 47 -4.73 7.87 15.15
N TYR A 48 -5.04 6.68 14.65
CA TYR A 48 -4.15 5.52 14.59
C TYR A 48 -4.13 4.97 13.16
N PRO A 49 -3.44 5.68 12.24
CA PRO A 49 -3.65 5.45 10.82
C PRO A 49 -3.06 4.14 10.34
N ARG A 50 -3.83 3.42 9.53
CA ARG A 50 -3.23 2.48 8.60
C ARG A 50 -2.54 3.24 7.48
N CYS A 51 -1.41 2.73 7.05
CA CYS A 51 -0.69 3.19 5.87
C CYS A 51 -0.60 2.05 4.87
N ILE A 52 -1.17 2.23 3.69
CA ILE A 52 -1.08 1.28 2.59
C ILE A 52 -0.12 1.86 1.55
N VAL A 53 0.84 1.06 1.10
CA VAL A 53 1.84 1.46 0.13
C VAL A 53 1.73 0.55 -1.08
N ILE A 54 1.47 1.15 -2.24
CA ILE A 54 1.58 0.48 -3.53
C ILE A 54 2.93 0.87 -4.09
N PHE A 55 3.79 -0.10 -4.38
CA PHE A 55 5.10 0.14 -4.96
C PHE A 55 5.23 -0.59 -6.29
N LYS A 56 5.80 0.07 -7.29
CA LYS A 56 6.18 -0.56 -8.55
C LYS A 56 7.67 -0.35 -8.80
N SER A 57 8.37 -1.45 -9.04
CA SER A 57 9.77 -1.42 -9.43
C SER A 57 9.91 -1.15 -10.92
N ASN A 58 10.92 -0.36 -11.29
CA ASN A 58 11.33 -0.16 -12.67
C ASN A 58 12.03 -1.39 -13.26
N GLU A 59 12.49 -2.35 -12.45
CA GLU A 59 13.24 -3.52 -12.94
C GLU A 59 12.35 -4.72 -13.22
N SER A 60 11.40 -5.02 -12.32
CA SER A 60 10.52 -6.18 -12.46
C SER A 60 9.22 -5.87 -13.20
N GLU A 61 8.88 -4.58 -13.40
CA GLU A 61 7.60 -4.09 -13.94
C GLU A 61 6.36 -4.55 -13.14
N GLN A 62 6.57 -5.21 -12.00
CA GLN A 62 5.53 -5.73 -11.12
C GLN A 62 5.27 -4.78 -9.96
N TYR A 63 4.06 -4.91 -9.40
CA TYR A 63 3.63 -4.16 -8.23
C TYR A 63 3.74 -5.01 -6.96
N SER A 64 3.85 -4.31 -5.84
CA SER A 64 3.66 -4.85 -4.50
C SER A 64 2.73 -3.93 -3.72
N ILE A 65 1.98 -4.50 -2.79
CA ILE A 65 1.16 -3.74 -1.83
C ILE A 65 1.53 -4.17 -0.43
N LYS A 66 1.80 -3.20 0.44
CA LYS A 66 2.07 -3.42 1.85
C LYS A 66 1.15 -2.57 2.70
N SER A 67 0.59 -3.14 3.76
CA SER A 67 -0.23 -2.43 4.74
C SER A 67 0.47 -2.41 6.10
N TYR A 68 0.43 -1.26 6.76
CA TYR A 68 1.09 -1.00 8.03
C TYR A 68 0.15 -0.40 9.04
N ASN A 69 0.26 -0.85 10.29
CA ASN A 69 -0.22 -0.07 11.43
C ASN A 69 0.82 1.00 11.76
N VAL A 70 0.37 2.25 11.86
CA VAL A 70 1.21 3.38 12.28
C VAL A 70 0.89 3.76 13.72
N TYR A 71 1.92 3.82 14.56
CA TYR A 71 1.80 4.21 15.96
C TYR A 71 2.97 5.09 16.41
N LEU A 72 2.75 5.91 17.42
CA LEU A 72 3.79 6.75 18.00
C LEU A 72 4.53 6.01 19.10
N GLN A 73 5.80 5.69 18.85
CA GLN A 73 6.68 5.21 19.91
C GLN A 73 7.05 6.37 20.84
N ASN A 74 6.70 6.22 22.13
CA ASN A 74 6.96 7.20 23.18
C ASN A 74 6.48 8.63 22.83
N TYR A 75 5.36 8.73 22.10
CA TYR A 75 4.77 10.00 21.65
C TYR A 75 5.69 10.88 20.79
N LYS A 76 6.79 10.33 20.23
CA LYS A 76 7.83 11.11 19.51
C LYS A 76 8.08 10.67 18.08
N LYS A 77 8.07 9.36 17.80
CA LYS A 77 8.45 8.85 16.48
C LYS A 77 7.41 7.88 15.96
N GLU A 78 6.96 8.10 14.72
CA GLU A 78 6.13 7.12 14.02
C GLU A 78 6.91 5.83 13.79
N LYS A 79 6.28 4.72 14.16
CA LYS A 79 6.70 3.37 13.86
C LYS A 79 5.66 2.71 12.98
N TYR A 80 6.15 1.85 12.11
CA TYR A 80 5.38 1.14 11.10
C TYR A 80 5.53 -0.34 11.41
N GLN A 81 4.41 -1.00 11.71
CA GLN A 81 4.36 -2.44 11.84
C GLN A 81 3.63 -3.00 10.64
N GLU A 82 4.31 -3.81 9.82
CA GLU A 82 3.69 -4.48 8.69
C GLU A 82 2.65 -5.47 9.19
N ILE A 83 1.45 -5.42 8.58
CA ILE A 83 0.34 -6.31 8.89
C ILE A 83 -0.09 -7.15 7.70
N TYR A 84 0.26 -6.70 6.49
CA TYR A 84 -0.02 -7.39 5.25
C TYR A 84 1.01 -7.01 4.20
N SER A 85 1.40 -7.99 3.38
CA SER A 85 2.27 -7.79 2.23
C SER A 85 1.88 -8.77 1.13
N ILE A 86 1.87 -8.28 -0.11
CA ILE A 86 1.74 -9.07 -1.32
C ILE A 86 2.69 -8.50 -2.37
N GLU A 87 3.36 -9.41 -3.07
CA GLU A 87 4.38 -9.10 -4.07
C GLU A 87 4.00 -9.69 -5.43
N ASN A 88 4.69 -9.25 -6.48
CA ASN A 88 4.59 -9.80 -7.83
C ASN A 88 3.19 -9.71 -8.46
N ILE A 89 2.47 -8.62 -8.21
CA ILE A 89 1.20 -8.33 -8.91
C ILE A 89 1.54 -7.84 -10.32
N ASN A 90 0.91 -8.39 -11.35
CA ASN A 90 1.35 -8.21 -12.74
C ASN A 90 0.64 -7.08 -13.49
N ASN A 91 -0.55 -6.65 -13.03
CA ASN A 91 -1.35 -5.68 -13.74
C ASN A 91 -2.11 -4.76 -12.79
N GLN A 92 -2.56 -3.63 -13.34
CA GLN A 92 -3.25 -2.58 -12.59
C GLN A 92 -4.61 -3.03 -12.05
N ASP A 93 -5.36 -3.87 -12.77
CA ASP A 93 -6.69 -4.31 -12.32
C ASP A 93 -6.59 -5.18 -11.06
N ASP A 94 -5.60 -6.06 -11.00
CA ASP A 94 -5.31 -6.86 -9.82
C ASP A 94 -4.85 -5.99 -8.64
N VAL A 95 -4.05 -4.95 -8.90
CA VAL A 95 -3.68 -3.95 -7.87
C VAL A 95 -4.92 -3.28 -7.30
N LEU A 96 -5.84 -2.82 -8.16
CA LEU A 96 -7.05 -2.12 -7.72
C LEU A 96 -8.02 -3.04 -6.97
N LYS A 97 -8.12 -4.31 -7.39
CA LYS A 97 -8.90 -5.33 -6.68
C LYS A 97 -8.32 -5.60 -5.30
N GLU A 98 -7.01 -5.86 -5.23
CA GLU A 98 -6.33 -6.15 -3.98
C GLU A 98 -6.39 -4.98 -3.01
N LEU A 99 -6.14 -3.75 -3.50
CA LEU A 99 -6.28 -2.53 -2.72
C LEU A 99 -7.69 -2.36 -2.17
N ARG A 100 -8.73 -2.63 -2.98
CA ARG A 100 -10.12 -2.58 -2.53
C ARG A 100 -10.34 -3.55 -1.37
N ASP A 101 -9.90 -4.79 -1.50
CA ASP A 101 -10.07 -5.81 -0.46
C ASP A 101 -9.34 -5.41 0.83
N ILE A 102 -8.13 -4.82 0.73
CA ILE A 102 -7.39 -4.26 1.88
C ILE A 102 -8.16 -3.11 2.55
N ILE A 103 -8.70 -2.16 1.77
CA ILE A 103 -9.49 -1.05 2.31
C ILE A 103 -10.71 -1.58 3.07
N TYR A 104 -11.33 -2.67 2.60
CA TYR A 104 -12.42 -3.36 3.28
C TYR A 104 -11.99 -4.33 4.40
N GLY A 105 -10.70 -4.36 4.75
CA GLY A 105 -10.19 -5.01 5.96
C GLY A 105 -9.59 -6.40 5.77
N LYS A 106 -9.28 -6.82 4.54
CA LYS A 106 -8.55 -8.09 4.29
C LYS A 106 -7.24 -8.18 5.06
N ASP A 107 -6.50 -7.07 5.16
CA ASP A 107 -5.25 -6.97 5.92
C ASP A 107 -5.46 -7.20 7.42
N LEU A 108 -6.48 -6.56 8.00
CA LEU A 108 -6.86 -6.69 9.41
C LEU A 108 -7.34 -8.11 9.74
N GLY A 109 -8.14 -8.72 8.87
CA GLY A 109 -8.60 -10.09 9.03
C GLY A 109 -7.45 -11.09 9.06
N ASN A 110 -6.48 -10.94 8.14
CA ASN A 110 -5.28 -11.77 8.11
C ASN A 110 -4.41 -11.59 9.36
N GLN A 111 -4.26 -10.35 9.84
CA GLN A 111 -3.54 -10.08 11.07
C GLN A 111 -4.20 -10.75 12.28
N ALA A 112 -5.53 -10.62 12.40
CA ALA A 112 -6.29 -11.21 13.49
C ALA A 112 -6.18 -12.74 13.50
N LEU A 113 -6.28 -13.37 12.32
CA LEU A 113 -6.11 -14.82 12.18
C LEU A 113 -4.70 -15.27 12.59
N LYS A 114 -3.67 -14.51 12.20
CA LYS A 114 -2.29 -14.80 12.60
C LYS A 114 -2.13 -14.75 14.12
N ILE A 115 -2.61 -13.69 14.77
CA ILE A 115 -2.57 -13.54 16.23
C ILE A 115 -3.31 -14.69 16.92
N TYR A 116 -4.48 -15.07 16.40
CA TYR A 116 -5.24 -16.20 16.95
C TYR A 116 -4.45 -17.50 16.87
N ASN A 117 -3.85 -17.80 15.71
CA ASN A 117 -3.10 -19.02 15.54
C ASN A 117 -1.86 -19.08 16.45
N ASP A 118 -1.16 -17.95 16.59
CA ASP A 118 0.02 -17.84 17.46
C ASP A 118 -0.32 -18.02 18.94
N ALA A 119 -1.55 -17.69 19.36
CA ALA A 119 -1.96 -17.74 20.77
C ALA A 119 -2.64 -19.06 21.19
N PHE A 120 -3.23 -19.80 20.25
CA PHE A 120 -4.17 -20.89 20.58
C PHE A 120 -3.95 -22.21 19.81
N THR A 121 -2.96 -22.30 18.92
CA THR A 121 -2.68 -23.52 18.15
C THR A 121 -1.27 -24.10 18.35
N GLU A 122 -0.63 -23.80 19.49
CA GLU A 122 0.53 -24.58 19.98
C GLU A 122 0.11 -25.90 20.63
#